data_AF-A0A9R0D6X5-F1
#
_entry.id   AF-A0A9R0D6X5-F1
#
_cell.length_a   1.000
_cell.length_b   1.000
_cell.length_c   1.000
_cell.angle_alpha   90.00
_cell.angle_beta   90.00
_cell.angle_gamma   90.00
#
_symmetry.space_group_name_H-M   'P 1'
#
loop_
_entity.id
_entity.type
_entity.pdbx_description
1 polymer ?
#
loop_
_entity_poly.entity_id
_entity_poly.type
_entity_poly.pdbx_seq_one_letter_code
_entity_poly.pdbx_strand_id
1 'polypeptide(L)'
;MSTALEGLPKVDIDPTGVFKYILLNVYDKTKVNVEPVVIVRGYKRCNYHSDIYDEVQDRLQPLDCEPLGGGRISHDPENKKIHIYGYSQGYGKADHDIAAKLIKKAYPGYSITVSDEGY
;
A
#
# COMPACT_ATOMS: atom_id res chain seq x y z
N MET A 1 11.30 17.86 8.43
CA MET A 1 10.43 16.66 8.30
C MET A 1 9.07 16.96 8.94
N SER A 2 7.98 16.39 8.42
CA SER A 2 6.70 16.48 9.13
C SER A 2 6.56 15.30 10.11
N THR A 3 6.43 15.60 11.40
CA THR A 3 6.25 14.59 12.46
C THR A 3 5.05 13.67 12.19
N ALA A 4 4.01 14.20 11.54
CA ALA A 4 2.83 13.42 11.14
C ALA A 4 3.16 12.37 10.06
N LEU A 5 4.02 12.71 9.11
CA LEU A 5 4.47 11.79 8.06
C LEU A 5 5.48 10.76 8.59
N GLU A 6 6.32 11.14 9.55
CA GLU A 6 7.31 10.23 10.16
C GLU A 6 6.66 9.14 11.02
N GLY A 7 5.56 9.46 11.70
CA GLY A 7 4.80 8.51 12.51
C GLY A 7 3.87 7.58 11.71
N LEU A 8 3.71 7.83 10.40
CA LEU A 8 2.77 7.08 9.58
C LEU A 8 3.28 5.67 9.26
N PRO A 9 2.51 4.60 9.55
CA PRO A 9 2.89 3.25 9.16
C PRO A 9 3.02 3.13 7.64
N LYS A 10 4.22 2.75 7.17
CA LYS A 10 4.49 2.61 5.72
C LYS A 10 3.75 1.44 5.07
N VAL A 11 3.34 0.45 5.87
CA VAL A 11 2.62 -0.72 5.41
C VAL A 11 1.53 -1.01 6.43
N ASP A 12 0.31 -1.14 5.94
CA ASP A 12 -0.84 -1.62 6.72
C ASP A 12 -1.68 -2.49 5.79
N ILE A 13 -1.56 -3.81 5.97
CA ILE A 13 -2.19 -4.83 5.12
C ILE A 13 -2.80 -5.90 6.01
N ASP A 14 -3.89 -6.52 5.55
CA ASP A 14 -4.50 -7.62 6.30
C ASP A 14 -3.53 -8.78 6.51
N PRO A 15 -3.58 -9.45 7.67
CA PRO A 15 -2.56 -10.42 8.10
C PRO A 15 -2.60 -11.75 7.33
N THR A 16 -3.64 -11.99 6.52
CA THR A 16 -3.79 -13.21 5.73
C THR A 16 -4.80 -13.07 4.60
N GLY A 17 -4.64 -13.90 3.57
CA GLY A 17 -5.58 -14.07 2.47
C GLY A 17 -5.19 -13.28 1.22
N VAL A 18 -6.11 -13.27 0.26
CA VAL A 18 -5.93 -12.55 -1.01
C VAL A 18 -6.83 -11.33 -1.03
N PHE A 19 -6.26 -10.17 -1.30
CA PHE A 19 -6.98 -8.89 -1.27
C PHE A 19 -6.37 -7.87 -2.23
N LYS A 20 -7.14 -6.82 -2.53
CA LYS A 20 -6.67 -5.68 -3.32
C LYS A 20 -5.77 -4.80 -2.47
N TYR A 21 -4.81 -4.14 -3.11
CA TYR A 21 -3.95 -3.17 -2.46
C TYR A 21 -3.72 -1.96 -3.36
N ILE A 22 -3.44 -0.81 -2.74
CA ILE A 22 -3.01 0.42 -3.40
C ILE A 22 -1.68 0.90 -2.85
N LEU A 23 -0.90 1.54 -3.73
CA LEU A 23 0.29 2.30 -3.37
C LEU A 23 -0.12 3.78 -3.35
N LEU A 24 0.17 4.47 -2.25
CA LEU A 24 -0.23 5.87 -2.07
C LEU A 24 0.98 6.73 -1.78
N ASN A 25 1.01 7.92 -2.36
CA ASN A 25 1.84 9.02 -1.92
C ASN A 25 1.06 9.82 -0.88
N VAL A 26 1.65 10.09 0.29
CA VAL A 26 1.04 10.91 1.34
C VAL A 26 1.86 12.15 1.54
N TYR A 27 1.20 13.30 1.57
CA TYR A 27 1.84 14.60 1.74
C TYR A 27 1.12 15.45 2.77
N ASP A 28 1.89 16.30 3.45
CA ASP A 28 1.40 17.24 4.43
C ASP A 28 1.15 18.58 3.76
N LYS A 29 -0.11 18.87 3.41
CA LYS A 29 -0.53 20.13 2.77
C LYS A 29 -0.20 21.37 3.61
N THR A 30 0.02 21.22 4.91
CA THR A 30 0.30 22.35 5.81
C THR A 30 1.75 22.81 5.76
N LYS A 31 2.65 22.02 5.14
CA LYS A 31 4.08 22.30 5.08
C LYS A 31 4.58 22.37 3.65
N VAL A 32 5.34 23.42 3.35
CA VAL A 32 6.01 23.61 2.06
C VAL A 32 7.37 22.89 2.08
N ASN A 33 7.78 22.29 0.97
CA ASN A 33 9.06 21.56 0.79
C ASN A 33 9.24 20.31 1.67
N VAL A 34 8.16 19.56 1.94
CA VAL A 34 8.26 18.23 2.56
C VAL A 34 8.05 17.18 1.49
N GLU A 35 8.99 16.24 1.38
CA GLU A 35 8.87 15.12 0.45
C GLU A 35 7.70 14.20 0.84
N PRO A 36 6.93 13.70 -0.15
CA PRO A 36 5.85 12.77 0.12
C PRO A 36 6.39 11.43 0.64
N VAL A 37 5.57 10.75 1.44
CA VAL A 37 5.87 9.40 1.93
C VAL A 37 5.03 8.39 1.17
N VAL A 38 5.70 7.41 0.57
CA VAL A 38 5.02 6.28 -0.08
C VAL A 38 4.58 5.26 0.96
N ILE A 39 3.31 4.86 0.93
CA ILE A 39 2.72 3.84 1.80
C ILE A 39 1.99 2.75 1.00
N VAL A 40 1.87 1.57 1.60
CA VAL A 40 1.10 0.43 1.09
C VAL A 40 -0.12 0.20 1.98
N ARG A 41 -1.29 0.07 1.35
CA ARG A 41 -2.56 -0.24 2.02
C ARG A 41 -3.31 -1.35 1.30
N GLY A 42 -3.83 -2.33 2.02
CA GLY A 42 -4.53 -3.46 1.41
C GLY A 42 -5.39 -4.24 2.39
N TYR A 43 -6.70 -4.34 2.10
CA TYR A 43 -7.66 -4.93 3.04
C TYR A 43 -8.63 -5.86 2.31
N LYS A 44 -8.88 -7.02 2.91
CA LYS A 44 -9.81 -8.05 2.43
C LYS A 44 -11.26 -7.61 2.48
N ARG A 45 -11.60 -6.69 3.40
CA ARG A 45 -12.95 -6.08 3.49
C ARG A 45 -13.27 -5.14 2.32
N CYS A 46 -12.26 -4.65 1.60
CA CYS A 46 -12.42 -3.71 0.49
C CYS A 46 -12.57 -4.48 -0.82
N ASN A 47 -13.72 -4.32 -1.48
CA ASN A 47 -14.02 -5.02 -2.72
C ASN A 47 -13.37 -4.33 -3.93
N TYR A 48 -13.10 -3.03 -3.83
CA TYR A 48 -12.46 -2.23 -4.87
C TYR A 48 -11.24 -1.48 -4.33
N HIS A 49 -10.35 -1.07 -5.23
CA HIS A 49 -9.21 -0.22 -4.87
C HIS A 49 -9.65 1.15 -4.35
N SER A 50 -10.77 1.68 -4.87
CA SER A 50 -11.38 2.92 -4.41
C SER A 50 -11.84 2.84 -2.95
N ASP A 51 -12.41 1.71 -2.52
CA ASP A 51 -12.83 1.53 -1.13
C ASP A 51 -11.64 1.68 -0.17
N ILE A 52 -10.45 1.17 -0.56
CA ILE A 52 -9.22 1.32 0.22
C ILE A 52 -8.78 2.78 0.23
N TYR A 53 -8.86 3.46 -0.91
CA TYR A 53 -8.48 4.87 -1.02
C TYR A 53 -9.37 5.75 -0.14
N ASP A 54 -10.69 5.61 -0.26
CA ASP A 54 -11.66 6.40 0.51
C ASP A 54 -11.47 6.18 2.03
N GLU A 55 -11.30 4.93 2.46
CA GLU A 55 -11.04 4.59 3.87
C GLU A 55 -9.73 5.20 4.39
N VAL A 56 -8.68 5.21 3.56
CA VAL A 56 -7.36 5.73 3.95
C VAL A 56 -7.36 7.26 3.95
N GLN A 57 -7.96 7.89 2.95
CA GLN A 57 -8.08 9.34 2.82
C GLN A 57 -8.81 9.96 4.02
N ASP A 58 -9.89 9.32 4.48
CA ASP A 58 -10.65 9.74 5.67
C ASP A 58 -9.79 9.66 6.96
N ARG A 59 -9.03 8.57 7.10
CA ARG A 59 -8.15 8.35 8.27
C ARG A 59 -6.89 9.20 8.30
N LEU A 60 -6.42 9.66 7.14
CA LEU A 60 -5.19 10.43 7.02
C LEU A 60 -5.36 11.91 7.34
N GLN A 61 -6.59 12.43 7.47
CA GLN A 61 -6.84 13.85 7.77
C GLN A 61 -6.02 14.33 9.00
N PRO A 62 -5.31 15.47 8.91
CA PRO A 62 -5.36 16.49 7.85
C PRO A 62 -4.37 16.29 6.68
N LEU A 63 -3.67 15.16 6.61
CA LEU A 63 -2.81 14.82 5.48
C LEU A 63 -3.65 14.51 4.24
N ASP A 64 -3.03 14.61 3.08
CA ASP A 64 -3.65 14.23 1.81
C ASP A 64 -2.86 13.10 1.16
N CYS A 65 -3.52 12.32 0.31
CA CYS A 65 -2.86 11.26 -0.42
C CYS A 65 -3.31 11.16 -1.87
N GLU A 66 -2.44 10.60 -2.70
CA GLU A 66 -2.71 10.34 -4.12
C GLU A 66 -2.38 8.87 -4.45
N PRO A 67 -3.25 8.15 -5.18
CA PRO A 67 -2.96 6.78 -5.60
C PRO A 67 -1.92 6.78 -6.72
N LEU A 68 -0.84 6.02 -6.50
CA LEU A 68 0.21 5.74 -7.49
C LEU A 68 -0.07 4.47 -8.32
N GLY A 69 -1.24 3.86 -8.10
CA GLY A 69 -1.67 2.61 -8.70
C GLY A 69 -2.05 1.56 -7.67
N GLY A 70 -2.41 0.36 -8.14
CA GLY A 70 -2.69 -0.76 -7.25
C GLY A 70 -2.43 -2.11 -7.88
N GLY A 71 -2.88 -3.15 -7.18
CA GLY A 71 -2.80 -4.54 -7.59
C GLY A 71 -3.49 -5.45 -6.57
N ARG A 72 -3.01 -6.68 -6.43
CA ARG A 72 -3.43 -7.66 -5.43
C ARG A 72 -2.24 -8.14 -4.62
N ILE A 73 -2.52 -8.49 -3.38
CA ILE A 73 -1.60 -9.14 -2.46
C ILE A 73 -2.21 -10.49 -2.08
N SER A 74 -1.41 -11.55 -2.15
CA SER A 74 -1.67 -12.82 -1.48
C SER A 74 -0.74 -12.93 -0.28
N HIS A 75 -1.30 -12.93 0.92
CA HIS A 75 -0.57 -13.00 2.19
C HIS A 75 -0.80 -14.36 2.85
N ASP A 76 0.25 -15.16 2.88
CA ASP A 76 0.31 -16.48 3.51
C ASP A 76 1.26 -16.43 4.72
N PRO A 77 0.71 -16.18 5.93
CA PRO A 77 1.53 -16.09 7.14
C PRO A 77 2.10 -17.43 7.60
N GLU A 78 1.45 -18.56 7.26
CA GLU A 78 1.91 -19.91 7.65
C GLU A 78 3.24 -20.23 6.96
N ASN A 79 3.34 -19.92 5.67
CA ASN A 79 4.58 -20.10 4.89
C ASN A 79 5.48 -18.85 4.88
N LYS A 80 5.09 -17.78 5.58
CA LYS A 80 5.75 -16.46 5.57
C LYS A 80 6.00 -15.96 4.14
N LYS A 81 4.97 -16.03 3.28
CA LYS A 81 5.03 -15.60 1.88
C LYS A 81 4.05 -14.48 1.62
N ILE A 82 4.51 -13.45 0.91
CA ILE A 82 3.65 -12.42 0.35
C ILE A 82 3.94 -12.31 -1.14
N HIS A 83 2.90 -12.45 -1.95
CA HIS A 83 2.97 -12.32 -3.40
C HIS A 83 2.19 -11.08 -3.86
N ILE A 84 2.82 -10.22 -4.65
CA ILE A 84 2.25 -8.96 -5.17
C ILE A 84 2.13 -9.06 -6.68
N TYR A 85 0.94 -8.77 -7.23
CA TYR A 85 0.68 -8.98 -8.65
C TYR A 85 -0.54 -8.19 -9.15
N GLY A 86 -0.76 -8.21 -10.47
CA GLY A 86 -1.92 -7.61 -11.13
C GLY A 86 -1.97 -6.09 -11.08
N TYR A 87 -3.15 -5.50 -11.31
CA TYR A 87 -3.30 -4.05 -11.40
C TYR A 87 -4.63 -3.55 -10.84
N SER A 88 -4.76 -2.23 -10.66
CA SER A 88 -6.03 -1.57 -10.39
C SER A 88 -6.72 -1.13 -11.67
N GLN A 89 -7.99 -1.48 -11.84
CA GLN A 89 -8.79 -0.99 -12.98
C GLN A 89 -8.93 0.55 -12.97
N GLY A 90 -9.03 1.15 -11.77
CA GLY A 90 -9.25 2.59 -11.62
C GLY A 90 -7.95 3.41 -11.57
N TYR A 91 -6.89 2.86 -10.97
CA TYR A 91 -5.63 3.59 -10.73
C TYR A 91 -4.44 3.07 -11.57
N GLY A 92 -4.64 2.04 -12.39
CA GLY A 92 -3.57 1.40 -13.12
C GLY A 92 -2.69 0.50 -12.24
N LYS A 93 -1.57 0.06 -12.82
CA LYS A 93 -0.60 -0.82 -12.17
C LYS A 93 0.33 0.00 -11.28
N ALA A 94 0.44 -0.38 -10.00
CA ALA A 94 1.44 0.18 -9.10
C ALA A 94 2.85 -0.34 -9.43
N ASP A 95 3.87 0.40 -8.98
CA ASP A 95 5.23 -0.13 -8.88
C ASP A 95 5.27 -1.20 -7.75
N HIS A 96 5.22 -2.48 -8.15
CA HIS A 96 5.22 -3.61 -7.23
C HIS A 96 6.57 -3.76 -6.52
N ASP A 97 7.68 -3.33 -7.12
CA ASP A 97 9.00 -3.39 -6.48
C ASP A 97 9.10 -2.41 -5.31
N ILE A 98 8.52 -1.21 -5.44
CA ILE A 98 8.41 -0.26 -4.32
C ILE A 98 7.55 -0.88 -3.20
N ALA A 99 6.38 -1.43 -3.55
CA ALA A 99 5.53 -2.09 -2.57
C ALA A 99 6.26 -3.25 -1.86
N ALA A 100 6.96 -4.10 -2.61
CA ALA A 100 7.73 -5.23 -2.09
C ALA A 100 8.83 -4.78 -1.13
N LYS A 101 9.57 -3.71 -1.45
CA LYS A 101 10.60 -3.15 -0.57
C LYS A 101 10.02 -2.63 0.75
N LEU A 102 8.86 -1.96 0.71
CA LEU A 102 8.19 -1.47 1.91
C LEU A 102 7.68 -2.63 2.77
N ILE A 103 7.00 -3.60 2.16
CA ILE A 103 6.51 -4.81 2.84
C ILE A 103 7.68 -5.61 3.42
N LYS A 104 8.78 -5.80 2.70
CA LYS A 104 9.95 -6.52 3.21
C LYS A 104 10.54 -5.88 4.47
N LYS A 105 10.50 -4.55 4.58
CA LYS A 105 10.93 -3.83 5.80
C LYS A 105 9.98 -4.07 6.97
N ALA A 106 8.67 -4.14 6.73
CA ALA A 106 7.67 -4.43 7.77
C ALA A 106 7.63 -5.92 8.15
N TYR A 107 7.96 -6.82 7.21
CA TYR A 107 7.93 -8.27 7.35
C TYR A 107 9.31 -8.87 6.99
N PRO A 108 10.35 -8.62 7.80
CA PRO A 108 11.73 -9.01 7.46
C PRO A 108 11.91 -10.52 7.27
N GLY A 109 11.15 -11.33 8.02
CA GLY A 109 11.17 -12.80 7.93
C GLY A 109 10.38 -13.41 6.77
N TYR A 110 9.70 -12.60 5.95
CA TYR A 110 8.86 -13.10 4.85
C TYR A 110 9.62 -13.15 3.53
N SER A 111 9.26 -14.13 2.70
CA SER A 111 9.63 -14.15 1.27
C SER A 111 8.60 -13.31 0.51
N ILE A 112 9.09 -12.25 -0.17
CA ILE A 112 8.26 -11.33 -0.94
C ILE A 112 8.57 -11.57 -2.41
N THR A 113 7.54 -11.85 -3.21
CA THR A 113 7.67 -12.02 -4.66
C THR A 113 6.73 -11.08 -5.40
N VAL A 114 7.17 -10.60 -6.56
CA VAL A 114 6.37 -9.77 -7.46
C VAL A 114 6.17 -10.51 -8.77
N SER A 115 5.01 -10.33 -9.41
CA SER A 115 4.78 -10.78 -10.78
C SER A 115 4.03 -9.71 -11.56
N ASP A 116 4.37 -9.60 -12.84
CA ASP A 116 3.64 -8.77 -13.80
C ASP A 116 2.43 -9.50 -14.38
N GLU A 117 2.27 -10.78 -14.07
CA GLU A 117 1.19 -11.64 -14.53
C GLU A 117 0.00 -11.61 -13.56
N GLY A 118 -1.22 -11.62 -14.12
CA GLY A 118 -2.44 -11.90 -13.36
C GLY A 118 -3.54 -10.85 -13.49
N TYR A 119 -4.71 -11.30 -13.91
CA TYR A 119 -6.01 -10.65 -13.70
C TYR A 119 -7.00 -11.66 -13.13
#